data_AF-A0A3N5XDV0-F1
#
_entry.id   AF-A0A3N5XDV0-F1
#
_cell.length_a   1.000
_cell.length_b   1.000
_cell.length_c   1.000
_cell.angle_alpha   90.00
_cell.angle_beta   90.00
_cell.angle_gamma   90.00
#
_symmetry.space_group_name_H-M   'P 1'
#
loop_
_entity.id
_entity.type
_entity.pdbx_description
1 polymer ?
#
loop_
_entity_poly.entity_id
_entity_poly.type
_entity_poly.pdbx_seq_one_letter_code
_entity_poly.pdbx_strand_id
1 'polypeptide(L)'
;VLFSVNLAYSGRTINGTGVLVSGSYFPVLGIQPALGRLLRRGDDAAVGQSQVTVLSHAYWQRDFDGRPDVLNKTLIVNGQAMTIVGVAPEGFEGTTFGPRPQVYVPITMRALMSPRFGGGFDDRRSYWAYLFARLKPSVSLESARTAINGPYGAIINDVEAPLQKGMSDQTMARFRKKQVTAVEGARGQTSISREAKAPLVMLLGVTGFVLLIACANIANLLLARGAARSGEMAVRLSIGAGRSRLVAQLLTEALLLAVIGGIASLLVARWTLALIMWIMPPQAAEAITPSLELPVLLFAGALTLGTGFLFGLFPALHSTRPNLVSALKGQSGQPSGARAAARFRTSLAVAQIALSMALLVAAGLFTRSLLNVGRVDLGLDAGNVVTFRVAPELNGYKAERSRQLFERLESELSAVPGVTGATASMVPLLAGSHWNTSVWVEGFEVGPDTNNSSSFNMVGPGFFHTLGIRMLSGREFRPADALGAPQVAVVNEAFAKKFNLGRDVVGKRMGTGATTEGEPGSKLNIEIVGLVQNAKYSEVKDAIPPQFFVPYRQDKDVGSMFFYVRTSLDAEALLGSASRVVARLDPNLPLEDLRTLRQQVQEHVF
;
A
#
# COMPACT_ATOMS: atom_id res chain seq x y z
N VAL A 1 -2.59 9.35 13.87
CA VAL A 1 -2.23 7.91 13.95
C VAL A 1 -3.50 7.12 13.72
N LEU A 2 -3.50 6.18 12.78
CA LEU A 2 -4.69 5.39 12.45
C LEU A 2 -4.91 4.29 13.49
N PHE A 3 -6.16 3.93 13.72
CA PHE A 3 -6.55 2.78 14.54
C PHE A 3 -7.86 2.18 14.01
N SER A 4 -8.06 0.87 14.18
CA SER A 4 -9.35 0.23 13.89
C SER A 4 -10.39 0.70 14.89
N VAL A 5 -11.58 1.04 14.40
CA VAL A 5 -12.67 1.53 15.25
C VAL A 5 -13.91 0.66 15.09
N ASN A 6 -14.50 0.29 16.23
CA ASN A 6 -15.86 -0.17 16.35
C ASN A 6 -16.71 1.01 16.87
N LEU A 7 -17.71 1.40 16.08
CA LEU A 7 -18.62 2.50 16.36
C LEU A 7 -20.01 1.93 16.63
N ALA A 8 -20.58 2.26 17.79
CA ALA A 8 -21.98 1.94 18.08
C ALA A 8 -22.80 3.21 18.38
N TYR A 9 -23.92 3.34 17.66
CA TYR A 9 -24.88 4.43 17.81
C TYR A 9 -26.30 3.90 17.56
N SER A 10 -27.23 4.23 18.47
CA SER A 10 -28.66 3.87 18.34
C SER A 10 -28.91 2.37 18.03
N GLY A 11 -28.14 1.47 18.65
CA GLY A 11 -28.26 0.02 18.48
C GLY A 11 -27.70 -0.54 17.17
N ARG A 12 -27.04 0.28 16.35
CA ARG A 12 -26.26 -0.15 15.19
C ARG A 12 -24.78 -0.10 15.50
N THR A 13 -24.05 -1.11 15.04
CA THR A 13 -22.62 -1.27 15.25
C THR A 13 -21.93 -1.41 13.90
N ILE A 14 -20.90 -0.60 13.65
CA ILE A 14 -20.11 -0.65 12.41
C ILE A 14 -18.62 -0.64 12.71
N ASN A 15 -17.84 -1.25 11.82
CA ASN A 15 -16.39 -1.17 11.85
C ASN A 15 -15.88 -0.11 10.88
N GLY A 16 -14.68 0.41 11.15
CA GLY A 16 -13.99 1.32 10.27
C GLY A 16 -12.61 1.70 10.79
N THR A 17 -12.16 2.89 10.40
CA THR A 17 -10.88 3.49 10.76
C THR A 17 -11.09 4.80 11.52
N GLY A 18 -10.46 4.94 12.68
CA GLY A 18 -10.36 6.20 13.40
C GLY A 18 -8.97 6.83 13.23
N VAL A 19 -8.87 8.13 13.49
CA VAL A 19 -7.57 8.82 13.63
C VAL A 19 -7.43 9.44 15.01
N LEU A 20 -6.35 9.07 15.69
CA LEU A 20 -5.84 9.78 16.85
C LEU A 20 -5.08 11.02 16.39
N VAL A 21 -5.52 12.19 16.84
CA VAL A 21 -4.97 13.50 16.47
C VAL A 21 -4.75 14.38 17.69
N SER A 22 -3.72 15.23 17.66
CA SER A 22 -3.51 16.22 18.72
C SER A 22 -4.61 17.28 18.69
N GLY A 23 -4.81 17.98 19.81
CA GLY A 23 -5.68 19.15 19.89
C GLY A 23 -5.21 20.31 19.02
N SER A 24 -3.95 20.28 18.55
CA SER A 24 -3.40 21.24 17.58
C SER A 24 -3.62 20.84 16.11
N TYR A 25 -4.12 19.64 15.82
CA TYR A 25 -4.20 19.10 14.47
C TYR A 25 -5.03 19.97 13.51
N PHE A 26 -6.30 20.21 13.83
CA PHE A 26 -7.19 21.03 12.99
C PHE A 26 -6.73 22.49 12.90
N PRO A 27 -6.31 23.16 14.00
CA PRO A 27 -5.74 24.51 13.91
C PRO A 27 -4.50 24.62 13.02
N VAL A 28 -3.58 23.64 13.09
CA VAL A 28 -2.38 23.63 12.24
C VAL A 28 -2.75 23.42 10.77
N LEU A 29 -3.80 22.66 10.48
CA LEU A 29 -4.33 22.49 9.13
C LEU A 29 -5.20 23.67 8.66
N GLY A 30 -5.58 24.57 9.57
CA GLY A 30 -6.36 25.77 9.25
C GLY A 30 -7.75 25.44 8.71
N ILE A 31 -8.30 24.30 9.12
CA ILE A 31 -9.59 23.79 8.67
C ILE A 31 -10.70 24.16 9.66
N GLN A 32 -11.89 24.47 9.12
CA GLN A 32 -13.07 24.86 9.87
C GLN A 32 -14.08 23.72 9.94
N PRO A 33 -14.86 23.58 11.02
CA PRO A 33 -15.89 22.55 11.11
C PRO A 33 -17.03 22.82 10.12
N ALA A 34 -17.65 21.74 9.62
CA ALA A 34 -18.96 21.82 8.98
C ALA A 34 -20.08 22.07 10.01
N LEU A 35 -19.93 21.48 11.21
CA LEU A 35 -20.89 21.59 12.30
C LEU A 35 -20.16 21.55 13.66
N GLY A 36 -20.62 22.36 14.63
CA GLY A 36 -20.09 22.36 15.99
C GLY A 36 -18.65 22.88 16.10
N ARG A 37 -17.78 22.13 16.78
CA ARG A 37 -16.36 22.46 16.95
C ARG A 37 -15.46 21.27 16.62
N LEU A 38 -14.24 21.56 16.16
CA LEU A 38 -13.17 20.57 16.04
C LEU A 38 -12.41 20.41 17.37
N LEU A 39 -11.50 19.43 17.42
CA LEU A 39 -10.60 19.22 18.56
C LEU A 39 -9.65 20.42 18.70
N ARG A 40 -9.40 20.82 19.94
CA ARG A 40 -8.59 21.98 20.34
C ARG A 40 -7.55 21.55 21.37
N ARG A 41 -6.56 22.41 21.65
CA ARG A 41 -5.48 22.15 22.65
C ARG A 41 -5.97 21.83 24.07
N GLY A 42 -7.20 22.18 24.42
CA GLY A 42 -7.79 21.78 25.71
C GLY A 42 -8.21 20.32 25.75
N ASP A 43 -8.55 19.74 24.59
CA ASP A 43 -9.02 18.36 24.47
C ASP A 43 -7.86 17.34 24.51
N ASP A 44 -6.60 17.76 24.54
CA ASP A 44 -5.42 16.89 24.66
C ASP A 44 -4.50 17.25 25.83
N ALA A 45 -5.01 18.00 26.83
CA ALA A 45 -4.23 18.45 27.97
C ALA A 45 -3.85 17.34 28.97
N ALA A 46 -4.71 16.32 29.13
CA ALA A 46 -4.49 15.21 30.07
C ALA A 46 -4.69 13.86 29.37
N VAL A 47 -3.80 12.91 29.68
CA VAL A 47 -3.81 11.56 29.11
C VAL A 47 -5.09 10.83 29.52
N GLY A 48 -5.83 10.28 28.55
CA GLY A 48 -7.02 9.46 28.78
C GLY A 48 -8.28 10.18 29.29
N GLN A 49 -8.27 11.51 29.49
CA GLN A 49 -9.39 12.22 30.14
C GLN A 49 -10.40 12.86 29.17
N SER A 50 -10.06 12.95 27.87
CA SER A 50 -10.86 13.71 26.90
C SER A 50 -11.75 12.80 26.07
N GLN A 51 -12.95 12.52 26.58
CA GLN A 51 -13.95 11.64 25.96
C GLN A 51 -14.81 12.39 24.93
N VAL A 52 -14.15 13.00 23.95
CA VAL A 52 -14.80 13.72 22.85
C VAL A 52 -14.36 13.17 21.50
N THR A 53 -15.22 13.32 20.50
CA THR A 53 -14.91 12.91 19.12
C THR A 53 -15.49 13.87 18.09
N VAL A 54 -14.83 13.94 16.93
CA VAL A 54 -15.30 14.66 15.76
C VAL A 54 -15.60 13.65 14.66
N LEU A 55 -16.78 13.75 14.05
CA LEU A 55 -17.14 12.88 12.92
C LEU A 55 -16.49 13.38 11.64
N SER A 56 -16.16 12.48 10.72
CA SER A 56 -15.92 12.88 9.34
C SER A 56 -17.23 13.29 8.66
N HIS A 57 -17.15 14.18 7.68
CA HIS A 57 -18.34 14.64 6.96
C HIS A 57 -19.07 13.47 6.28
N ALA A 58 -18.32 12.57 5.63
CA ALA A 58 -18.89 11.41 4.95
C ALA A 58 -19.64 10.47 5.90
N TYR A 59 -19.08 10.20 7.09
CA TYR A 59 -19.73 9.36 8.09
C TYR A 59 -21.01 10.02 8.65
N TRP A 60 -20.95 11.32 8.92
CA TRP A 60 -22.12 12.09 9.34
C TRP A 60 -23.26 12.07 8.29
N GLN A 61 -22.94 12.26 7.02
CA GLN A 61 -23.93 12.22 5.94
C GLN A 61 -24.55 10.83 5.78
N ARG A 62 -23.72 9.77 5.78
CA ARG A 62 -24.16 8.40 5.50
C ARG A 62 -24.93 7.75 6.66
N ASP A 63 -24.48 7.92 7.90
CA ASP A 63 -25.01 7.19 9.05
C ASP A 63 -25.92 8.02 9.96
N PHE A 64 -25.88 9.35 9.83
CA PHE A 64 -26.72 10.26 10.61
C PHE A 64 -27.65 11.11 9.73
N ASP A 65 -27.72 10.82 8.42
CA ASP A 65 -28.54 11.53 7.43
C ASP A 65 -28.26 13.05 7.39
N GLY A 66 -27.04 13.46 7.72
CA GLY A 66 -26.66 14.88 7.78
C GLY A 66 -27.42 15.68 8.84
N ARG A 67 -27.99 15.04 9.87
CA ARG A 67 -28.79 15.74 10.87
C ARG A 67 -27.92 16.57 11.83
N PRO A 68 -28.31 17.82 12.15
CA PRO A 68 -27.52 18.69 13.04
C PRO A 68 -27.64 18.33 14.53
N ASP A 69 -28.64 17.52 14.91
CA ASP A 69 -28.91 17.10 16.29
C ASP A 69 -27.93 16.05 16.83
N VAL A 70 -26.90 15.69 16.05
CA VAL A 70 -25.80 14.81 16.44
C VAL A 70 -24.87 15.42 17.48
N LEU A 71 -24.82 16.75 17.57
CA LEU A 71 -23.98 17.44 18.55
C LEU A 71 -24.40 17.08 19.98
N ASN A 72 -23.40 16.90 20.85
CA ASN A 72 -23.57 16.50 22.24
C ASN A 72 -24.25 15.13 22.45
N LYS A 73 -24.45 14.35 21.39
CA LYS A 73 -24.87 12.95 21.50
C LYS A 73 -23.68 12.07 21.82
N THR A 74 -23.96 10.95 22.48
CA THR A 74 -22.98 9.93 22.80
C THR A 74 -22.82 8.97 21.62
N LEU A 75 -21.57 8.76 21.22
CA LEU A 75 -21.13 7.71 20.30
C LEU A 75 -20.24 6.76 21.09
N ILE A 76 -20.49 5.45 20.99
CA ILE A 76 -19.57 4.48 21.57
C ILE A 76 -18.46 4.23 20.56
N VAL A 77 -17.21 4.50 20.95
CA VAL A 77 -16.00 4.34 20.14
C VAL A 77 -15.07 3.36 20.86
N ASN A 78 -14.87 2.18 20.31
CA ASN A 78 -14.10 1.10 20.96
C ASN A 78 -14.51 0.86 22.42
N GLY A 79 -15.83 0.78 22.65
CA GLY A 79 -16.41 0.55 23.98
C GLY A 79 -16.38 1.77 24.91
N GLN A 80 -15.78 2.89 24.48
CA GLN A 80 -15.73 4.13 25.25
C GLN A 80 -16.86 5.07 24.82
N ALA A 81 -17.63 5.57 25.77
CA ALA A 81 -18.62 6.62 25.51
C ALA A 81 -17.89 7.93 25.19
N MET A 82 -18.11 8.47 23.99
CA MET A 82 -17.53 9.74 23.54
C MET A 82 -18.63 10.71 23.15
N THR A 83 -18.45 11.98 23.50
CA THR A 83 -19.38 13.05 23.11
C THR A 83 -19.00 13.59 21.73
N ILE A 84 -19.96 13.61 20.80
CA ILE A 84 -19.77 14.23 19.48
C ILE A 84 -19.72 15.75 19.67
N VAL A 85 -18.56 16.37 19.41
CA VAL A 85 -18.37 17.83 19.55
C VAL A 85 -18.45 18.58 18.22
N GLY A 86 -18.37 17.88 17.09
CA GLY A 86 -18.49 18.49 15.77
C GLY A 86 -18.29 17.52 14.62
N VAL A 87 -18.34 18.09 13.41
CA VAL A 87 -18.16 17.40 12.13
C VAL A 87 -17.06 18.11 11.34
N ALA A 88 -16.10 17.34 10.83
CA ALA A 88 -15.05 17.82 9.94
C ALA A 88 -15.63 18.40 8.64
N PRO A 89 -14.92 19.30 7.94
CA PRO A 89 -15.44 19.88 6.70
C PRO A 89 -15.60 18.83 5.59
N GLU A 90 -16.48 19.13 4.64
CA GLU A 90 -16.64 18.34 3.43
C GLU A 90 -15.31 18.21 2.67
N GLY A 91 -15.05 17.02 2.10
CA GLY A 91 -13.82 16.72 1.37
C GLY A 91 -12.57 16.49 2.24
N PHE A 92 -12.64 16.66 3.56
CA PHE A 92 -11.51 16.36 4.45
C PHE A 92 -11.51 14.89 4.89
N GLU A 93 -10.55 14.12 4.38
CA GLU A 93 -10.35 12.70 4.70
C GLU A 93 -9.18 12.46 5.68
N GLY A 94 -8.60 13.52 6.25
CA GLY A 94 -7.43 13.43 7.12
C GLY A 94 -6.10 13.72 6.40
N THR A 95 -4.98 13.49 7.08
CA THR A 95 -3.63 13.78 6.57
C THR A 95 -2.86 12.55 6.11
N THR A 96 -3.49 11.38 6.06
CA THR A 96 -2.88 10.13 5.59
C THR A 96 -3.60 9.68 4.34
N PHE A 97 -2.86 9.47 3.24
CA PHE A 97 -3.46 9.07 1.97
C PHE A 97 -3.96 7.63 2.01
N GLY A 98 -5.17 7.38 1.50
CA GLY A 98 -5.78 6.05 1.35
C GLY A 98 -6.93 5.80 2.34
N PRO A 99 -6.67 5.72 3.65
CA PRO A 99 -7.72 5.48 4.64
C PRO A 99 -8.68 6.66 4.79
N ARG A 100 -9.99 6.38 4.75
CA ARG A 100 -11.06 7.33 5.05
C ARG A 100 -11.56 7.15 6.48
N PRO A 101 -11.20 8.03 7.43
CA PRO A 101 -11.60 7.85 8.80
C PRO A 101 -13.06 8.25 9.02
N GLN A 102 -13.76 7.52 9.89
CA GLN A 102 -15.10 7.86 10.34
C GLN A 102 -15.07 8.87 11.49
N VAL A 103 -14.03 8.81 12.34
CA VAL A 103 -13.92 9.62 13.54
C VAL A 103 -12.50 10.12 13.80
N TYR A 104 -12.39 11.30 14.40
CA TYR A 104 -11.17 11.86 14.94
C TYR A 104 -11.27 11.91 16.47
N VAL A 105 -10.26 11.36 17.14
CA VAL A 105 -10.23 11.20 18.60
C VAL A 105 -8.96 11.87 19.14
N PRO A 106 -8.99 12.51 20.33
CA PRO A 106 -7.79 13.07 20.95
C PRO A 106 -6.68 12.03 21.09
N ILE A 107 -5.45 12.43 20.74
CA ILE A 107 -4.29 11.55 20.76
C ILE A 107 -4.01 10.95 22.14
N THR A 108 -4.39 11.66 23.20
CA THR A 108 -4.31 11.23 24.60
C THR A 108 -5.18 10.01 24.92
N MET A 109 -6.16 9.67 24.08
CA MET A 109 -7.02 8.49 24.24
C MET A 109 -6.40 7.20 23.68
N ARG A 110 -5.15 7.25 23.18
CA ARG A 110 -4.48 6.10 22.53
C ARG A 110 -4.53 4.82 23.36
N ALA A 111 -4.29 4.89 24.67
CA ALA A 111 -4.36 3.75 25.60
C ALA A 111 -5.72 3.04 25.56
N LEU A 112 -6.80 3.79 25.38
CA LEU A 112 -8.16 3.27 25.36
C LEU A 112 -8.59 2.86 23.94
N MET A 113 -8.13 3.57 22.91
CA MET A 113 -8.47 3.28 21.51
C MET A 113 -7.67 2.13 20.92
N SER A 114 -6.48 1.86 21.46
CA SER A 114 -5.58 0.79 21.02
C SER A 114 -4.88 0.15 22.22
N PRO A 115 -5.59 -0.61 23.06
CA PRO A 115 -5.06 -1.13 24.33
C PRO A 115 -3.71 -1.83 24.20
N ARG A 116 -3.55 -2.68 23.18
CA ARG A 116 -2.29 -3.39 22.90
C ARG A 116 -1.09 -2.48 22.59
N PHE A 117 -1.34 -1.30 22.02
CA PHE A 117 -0.30 -0.38 21.53
C PHE A 117 -0.29 0.97 22.23
N GLY A 118 -1.20 1.19 23.19
CA GLY A 118 -1.64 2.52 23.56
C GLY A 118 -0.90 3.16 24.72
N GLY A 119 0.12 2.48 25.25
CA GLY A 119 1.08 3.05 26.19
C GLY A 119 2.18 3.88 25.51
N GLY A 120 3.25 4.17 26.27
CA GLY A 120 4.48 4.76 25.73
C GLY A 120 4.44 6.27 25.50
N PHE A 121 3.58 7.00 26.21
CA PHE A 121 3.71 8.47 26.29
C PHE A 121 5.02 8.88 26.99
N ASP A 122 5.48 8.07 27.95
CA ASP A 122 6.69 8.34 28.73
C ASP A 122 7.95 7.63 28.21
N ASP A 123 7.82 6.64 27.32
CA ASP A 123 8.97 5.93 26.73
C ASP A 123 9.55 6.74 25.56
N ARG A 124 10.69 7.38 25.81
CA ARG A 124 11.45 8.16 24.82
C ARG A 124 11.98 7.35 23.63
N ARG A 125 11.93 6.02 23.68
CA ARG A 125 12.32 5.14 22.57
C ARG A 125 11.14 4.74 21.69
N SER A 126 9.93 5.21 22.01
CA SER A 126 8.70 4.88 21.30
C SER A 126 8.41 5.92 20.20
N TYR A 127 8.56 5.53 18.93
CA TYR A 127 8.29 6.38 17.76
C TYR A 127 7.00 5.93 17.06
N TRP A 128 5.89 6.58 17.37
CA TRP A 128 4.56 6.15 16.91
C TRP A 128 3.69 7.28 16.34
N ALA A 129 4.08 8.53 16.56
CA ALA A 129 3.34 9.70 16.12
C ALA A 129 3.94 10.29 14.83
N TYR A 130 3.07 10.73 13.93
CA TYR A 130 3.46 11.55 12.79
C TYR A 130 3.36 13.03 13.17
N LEU A 131 4.37 13.82 12.79
CA LEU A 131 4.41 15.24 13.05
C LEU A 131 4.03 16.03 11.80
N PHE A 132 3.10 16.96 11.96
CA PHE A 132 2.75 17.96 10.96
C PHE A 132 3.01 19.34 11.54
N ALA A 133 3.52 20.25 10.72
CA ALA A 133 3.77 21.63 11.09
C ALA A 133 3.36 22.55 9.94
N ARG A 134 2.87 23.74 10.30
CA ARG A 134 2.62 24.83 9.36
C ARG A 134 3.79 25.81 9.44
N LEU A 135 4.47 26.02 8.33
CA LEU A 135 5.50 27.05 8.23
C LEU A 135 4.87 28.44 8.38
N LYS A 136 5.58 29.34 9.06
CA LYS A 136 5.24 30.76 9.01
C LYS A 136 5.42 31.24 7.56
N PRO A 137 4.60 32.19 7.06
CA PRO A 137 4.63 32.60 5.66
C PRO A 137 6.01 33.03 5.12
N SER A 138 6.88 33.57 5.97
CA SER A 138 8.23 34.04 5.60
C SER A 138 9.35 33.00 5.76
N VAL A 139 9.05 31.77 6.19
CA VAL A 139 10.07 30.77 6.52
C VAL A 139 10.14 29.72 5.40
N SER A 140 11.32 29.57 4.80
CA SER A 140 11.57 28.51 3.83
C SER A 140 11.64 27.13 4.49
N LEU A 141 11.37 26.08 3.71
CA LEU A 141 11.47 24.71 4.18
C LEU A 141 12.90 24.36 4.62
N GLU A 142 13.93 24.86 3.93
CA GLU A 142 15.33 24.65 4.31
C GLU A 142 15.67 25.29 5.65
N SER A 143 15.26 26.54 5.88
CA SER A 143 15.46 27.21 7.16
C SER A 143 14.77 26.46 8.30
N ALA A 144 13.56 25.94 8.05
CA ALA A 144 12.85 25.12 9.03
C ALA A 144 13.55 23.78 9.31
N ARG A 145 14.11 23.12 8.28
CA ARG A 145 14.92 21.89 8.43
C ARG A 145 16.14 22.14 9.31
N THR A 146 16.87 23.23 9.07
CA THR A 146 18.04 23.57 9.90
C THR A 146 17.62 23.88 11.34
N ALA A 147 16.55 24.66 11.51
CA ALA A 147 16.07 25.06 12.83
C ALA A 147 15.58 23.87 13.68
N ILE A 148 14.90 22.87 13.09
CA ILE A 148 14.41 21.71 13.85
C ILE A 148 15.53 20.72 14.20
N ASN A 149 16.56 20.62 13.35
CA ASN A 149 17.66 19.67 13.57
C ASN A 149 18.58 20.07 14.73
N GLY A 150 18.65 21.35 15.11
CA GLY A 150 19.39 21.80 16.29
C GLY A 150 18.88 21.15 17.59
N PRO A 151 17.63 21.42 18.01
CA PRO A 151 17.02 20.79 19.18
C PRO A 151 16.92 19.26 19.06
N TYR A 152 16.63 18.75 17.86
CA TYR A 152 16.57 17.30 17.65
C TYR A 152 17.92 16.61 17.89
N GLY A 153 19.02 17.24 17.46
CA GLY A 153 20.37 16.73 17.73
C GLY A 153 20.66 16.60 19.22
N ALA A 154 20.21 17.56 20.05
CA ALA A 154 20.32 17.47 21.50
C ALA A 154 19.46 16.33 22.07
N ILE A 155 18.21 16.17 21.62
CA ILE A 155 17.34 15.06 22.03
C ILE A 155 18.00 13.71 21.73
N ILE A 156 18.53 13.52 20.52
CA ILE A 156 19.21 12.29 20.12
C ILE A 156 20.43 12.02 20.98
N ASN A 157 21.27 13.03 21.23
CA ASN A 157 22.56 12.82 21.87
C ASN A 157 22.50 12.75 23.40
N ASP A 158 21.63 13.56 24.01
CA ASP A 158 21.60 13.77 25.46
C ASP A 158 20.49 12.94 26.13
N VAL A 159 19.44 12.58 25.39
CA VAL A 159 18.30 11.80 25.92
C VAL A 159 18.27 10.40 25.33
N GLU A 160 18.22 10.25 24.01
CA GLU A 160 17.94 8.94 23.43
C GLU A 160 19.17 8.03 23.36
N ALA A 161 20.35 8.55 23.03
CA ALA A 161 21.57 7.76 22.91
C ALA A 161 21.99 7.09 24.24
N PRO A 162 21.93 7.75 25.41
CA PRO A 162 22.17 7.09 26.71
C PRO A 162 21.18 5.96 27.04
N LEU A 163 19.99 5.98 26.43
CA LEU A 163 18.97 4.94 26.64
C LEU A 163 19.17 3.72 25.72
N GLN A 164 20.06 3.80 24.72
CA GLN A 164 20.37 2.67 23.85
C GLN A 164 21.41 1.76 24.52
N LYS A 165 21.09 0.47 24.64
CA LYS A 165 21.99 -0.56 25.19
C LYS A 165 22.34 -1.56 24.09
N GLY A 166 23.58 -2.05 24.11
CA GLY A 166 24.02 -3.16 23.24
C GLY A 166 24.28 -2.79 21.78
N MET A 167 24.31 -1.50 21.39
CA MET A 167 24.75 -1.09 20.06
C MET A 167 26.28 -1.07 19.97
N SER A 168 26.84 -1.41 18.81
CA SER A 168 28.26 -1.15 18.54
C SER A 168 28.55 0.34 18.42
N ASP A 169 29.83 0.72 18.56
CA ASP A 169 30.29 2.10 18.38
C ASP A 169 29.92 2.66 17.00
N GLN A 170 29.97 1.84 15.95
CA GLN A 170 29.60 2.25 14.60
C GLN A 170 28.10 2.53 14.49
N THR A 171 27.27 1.65 15.05
CA THR A 171 25.81 1.82 15.04
C THR A 171 25.40 3.02 15.90
N MET A 172 26.04 3.22 17.05
CA MET A 172 25.84 4.39 17.90
C MET A 172 26.26 5.68 17.18
N ALA A 173 27.38 5.70 16.47
CA ALA A 173 27.80 6.85 15.67
C ALA A 173 26.81 7.20 14.56
N ARG A 174 26.17 6.20 13.93
CA ARG A 174 25.07 6.43 12.97
C ARG A 174 23.81 6.94 13.67
N PHE A 175 23.46 6.38 14.82
CA PHE A 175 22.31 6.81 15.62
C PHE A 175 22.40 8.29 15.99
N ARG A 176 23.58 8.73 16.47
CA ARG A 176 23.85 10.12 16.84
C ARG A 176 23.80 11.12 15.68
N LYS A 177 23.92 10.65 14.44
CA LYS A 177 23.85 11.46 13.21
C LYS A 177 22.46 11.53 12.60
N LYS A 178 21.43 10.93 13.23
CA LYS A 178 20.06 10.99 12.73
C LYS A 178 19.58 12.45 12.66
N GLN A 179 18.83 12.76 11.60
CA GLN A 179 18.27 14.09 11.35
C GLN A 179 16.79 13.99 11.01
N VAL A 180 16.04 15.02 11.39
CA VAL A 180 14.65 15.21 10.96
C VAL A 180 14.66 15.74 9.53
N THR A 181 13.98 15.02 8.64
CA THR A 181 13.70 15.50 7.28
C THR A 181 12.32 16.15 7.27
N ALA A 182 12.23 17.43 6.90
CA ALA A 182 10.93 18.08 6.66
C ALA A 182 10.59 18.00 5.17
N VAL A 183 9.38 17.58 4.82
CA VAL A 183 8.89 17.52 3.44
C VAL A 183 7.62 18.37 3.31
N GLU A 184 7.28 18.77 2.08
CA GLU A 184 6.04 19.49 1.83
C GLU A 184 4.84 18.61 2.18
N GLY A 185 3.97 19.10 3.07
CA GLY A 185 2.82 18.36 3.59
C GLY A 185 1.53 18.52 2.77
N ALA A 186 1.55 19.24 1.64
CA ALA A 186 0.36 19.57 0.86
C ALA A 186 -0.41 18.33 0.34
N ARG A 187 0.29 17.21 0.15
CA ARG A 187 -0.29 15.93 -0.29
C ARG A 187 -0.52 14.94 0.85
N GLY A 188 -0.44 15.41 2.10
CA GLY A 188 -0.48 14.57 3.29
C GLY A 188 0.73 13.64 3.40
N GLN A 189 0.64 12.69 4.33
CA GLN A 189 1.59 11.60 4.49
C GLN A 189 1.23 10.49 3.50
N THR A 190 2.22 10.08 2.72
CA THR A 190 2.09 8.98 1.75
C THR A 190 3.45 8.35 1.47
N SER A 191 3.59 7.05 1.72
CA SER A 191 4.72 6.25 1.21
C SER A 191 4.54 5.91 -0.27
N ILE A 192 3.28 5.83 -0.73
CA ILE A 192 2.89 5.53 -2.11
C ILE A 192 3.55 6.49 -3.10
N SER A 193 3.65 7.79 -2.80
CA SER A 193 4.31 8.71 -3.71
C SER A 193 5.79 8.37 -3.99
N ARG A 194 6.49 7.76 -3.03
CA ARG A 194 7.87 7.30 -3.19
C ARG A 194 7.94 5.92 -3.85
N GLU A 195 7.06 5.01 -3.45
CA GLU A 195 6.99 3.63 -3.95
C GLU A 195 6.46 3.55 -5.39
N ALA A 196 5.43 4.33 -5.72
CA ALA A 196 4.82 4.38 -7.05
C ALA A 196 5.60 5.23 -8.06
N LYS A 197 6.53 6.09 -7.62
CA LYS A 197 7.30 6.96 -8.53
C LYS A 197 8.06 6.15 -9.57
N ALA A 198 8.80 5.12 -9.17
CA ALA A 198 9.59 4.34 -10.09
C ALA A 198 8.72 3.57 -11.12
N PRO A 199 7.66 2.84 -10.73
CA PRO A 199 6.70 2.25 -11.66
C PRO A 199 6.04 3.28 -12.59
N LEU A 200 5.61 4.44 -12.09
CA LEU A 200 4.96 5.48 -12.91
C LEU A 200 5.93 6.13 -13.90
N VAL A 201 7.18 6.36 -13.50
CA VAL A 201 8.23 6.86 -14.42
C VAL A 201 8.56 5.81 -15.48
N MET A 202 8.60 4.52 -15.11
CA MET A 202 8.77 3.44 -16.08
C MET A 202 7.61 3.39 -17.07
N LEU A 203 6.37 3.48 -16.59
CA LEU A 203 5.17 3.53 -17.43
C LEU A 203 5.17 4.74 -18.37
N LEU A 204 5.59 5.92 -17.88
CA LEU A 204 5.77 7.12 -18.69
C LEU A 204 6.84 6.92 -19.76
N GLY A 205 7.96 6.26 -19.42
CA GLY A 205 9.01 5.91 -20.37
C GLY A 205 8.51 4.99 -21.48
N VAL A 206 7.79 3.92 -21.12
CA VAL A 206 7.17 2.99 -22.09
C VAL A 206 6.19 3.73 -22.99
N THR A 207 5.35 4.60 -22.42
CA THR A 207 4.40 5.43 -23.17
C THR A 207 5.13 6.38 -24.14
N GLY A 208 6.26 6.95 -23.72
CA GLY A 208 7.13 7.76 -24.58
C GLY A 208 7.68 6.98 -25.77
N PHE A 209 8.14 5.73 -25.57
CA PHE A 209 8.58 4.87 -26.68
C PHE A 209 7.44 4.56 -27.65
N VAL A 210 6.26 4.23 -27.15
CA VAL A 210 5.07 3.99 -27.99
C VAL A 210 4.71 5.23 -28.80
N LEU A 211 4.77 6.42 -28.19
CA LEU A 211 4.56 7.69 -28.90
C LEU A 211 5.60 7.90 -29.99
N LEU A 212 6.89 7.65 -29.73
CA LEU A 212 7.95 7.79 -30.74
C LEU A 212 7.74 6.83 -31.92
N ILE A 213 7.27 5.61 -31.67
CA ILE A 213 6.89 4.65 -32.72
C ILE A 213 5.72 5.17 -33.57
N ALA A 214 4.67 5.68 -32.92
CA ALA A 214 3.51 6.25 -33.62
C ALA A 214 3.92 7.48 -34.46
N CYS A 215 4.76 8.33 -33.90
CA CYS A 215 5.34 9.48 -34.58
C CYS A 215 6.20 9.09 -35.80
N ALA A 216 7.05 8.07 -35.68
CA ALA A 216 7.84 7.54 -36.79
C ALA A 216 6.94 7.01 -37.92
N ASN A 217 5.85 6.33 -37.58
CA ASN A 217 4.84 5.88 -38.55
C ASN A 217 4.20 7.06 -39.31
N ILE A 218 3.75 8.09 -38.58
CA ILE A 218 3.15 9.28 -39.17
C ILE A 218 4.17 9.98 -40.08
N ALA A 219 5.42 10.12 -39.64
CA ALA A 219 6.48 10.70 -40.44
C ALA A 219 6.69 9.92 -41.75
N ASN A 220 6.74 8.58 -41.68
CA ASN A 220 6.90 7.73 -42.86
C ASN A 220 5.71 7.86 -43.83
N LEU A 221 4.48 7.90 -43.32
CA LEU A 221 3.27 8.13 -44.11
C LEU A 221 3.25 9.52 -44.76
N LEU A 222 3.63 10.57 -44.02
CA LEU A 222 3.70 11.94 -44.55
C LEU A 222 4.81 12.08 -45.59
N LEU A 223 5.96 11.43 -45.41
CA LEU A 223 7.02 11.35 -46.41
C LEU A 223 6.57 10.62 -47.68
N ALA A 224 5.83 9.51 -47.53
CA ALA A 224 5.26 8.77 -48.67
C ALA A 224 4.23 9.62 -49.43
N ARG A 225 3.33 10.32 -48.73
CA ARG A 225 2.37 11.26 -49.32
C ARG A 225 3.05 12.45 -49.99
N GLY A 226 4.09 13.01 -49.37
CA GLY A 226 4.90 14.09 -49.94
C GLY A 226 5.57 13.68 -51.24
N ALA A 227 6.11 12.46 -51.30
CA ALA A 227 6.68 11.90 -52.52
C ALA A 227 5.63 11.72 -53.64
N ALA A 228 4.42 11.23 -53.32
CA ALA A 228 3.32 11.11 -54.28
C ALA A 228 2.82 12.47 -54.79
N ARG A 229 2.87 13.52 -53.95
CA ARG A 229 2.49 14.90 -54.29
C ARG A 229 3.63 15.74 -54.87
N SER A 230 4.79 15.15 -55.13
CA SER A 230 5.99 15.88 -55.59
C SER A 230 5.78 16.58 -56.94
N GLY A 231 5.03 15.98 -57.87
CA GLY A 231 4.69 16.58 -59.16
C GLY A 231 3.80 17.83 -59.04
N GLU A 232 2.79 17.79 -58.17
CA GLU A 232 1.93 18.95 -57.87
C GLU A 232 2.74 20.10 -57.27
N MET A 233 3.64 19.82 -56.34
CA MET A 233 4.50 20.83 -55.72
C MET A 233 5.48 21.46 -56.71
N ALA A 234 6.02 20.68 -57.66
CA ALA A 234 6.89 21.19 -58.72
C ALA A 234 6.16 22.16 -59.67
N VAL A 235 4.92 21.86 -60.04
CA VAL A 235 4.06 22.74 -60.84
C VAL A 235 3.78 24.04 -60.09
N ARG A 236 3.37 23.97 -58.80
CA ARG A 236 3.10 25.17 -57.98
C ARG A 236 4.34 26.05 -57.80
N LEU A 237 5.52 25.46 -57.61
CA LEU A 237 6.80 26.19 -57.55
C LEU A 237 7.14 26.87 -58.88
N SER A 238 6.83 26.22 -60.00
CA SER A 238 7.09 26.74 -61.36
C SER A 238 6.17 27.90 -61.74
N ILE A 239 4.96 27.95 -61.18
CA ILE A 239 4.01 29.08 -61.33
C ILE A 239 4.34 30.22 -60.32
N GLY A 240 5.44 30.10 -59.55
CA GLY A 240 5.94 31.18 -58.67
C GLY A 240 5.44 31.14 -57.22
N ALA A 241 4.85 30.03 -56.76
CA ALA A 241 4.46 29.92 -55.35
C ALA A 241 5.69 29.95 -54.43
N GLY A 242 5.69 30.84 -53.43
CA GLY A 242 6.76 30.93 -52.44
C GLY A 242 6.87 29.66 -51.57
N ARG A 243 8.10 29.23 -51.27
CA ARG A 243 8.38 28.03 -50.45
C ARG A 243 7.70 28.08 -49.08
N SER A 244 7.62 29.26 -48.46
CA SER A 244 6.95 29.48 -47.18
C SER A 244 5.45 29.14 -47.24
N ARG A 245 4.78 29.42 -48.37
CA ARG A 245 3.35 29.14 -48.55
C ARG A 245 3.09 27.63 -48.64
N LEU A 246 3.96 26.88 -49.32
CA LEU A 246 3.87 25.42 -49.41
C LEU A 246 4.18 24.74 -48.08
N VAL A 247 5.18 25.22 -47.34
CA VAL A 247 5.49 24.72 -45.99
C VAL A 247 4.33 25.01 -45.04
N ALA A 248 3.76 26.22 -45.08
CA ALA A 248 2.62 26.58 -44.24
C ALA A 248 1.40 25.68 -44.50
N GLN A 249 1.10 25.36 -45.77
CA GLN A 249 -0.01 24.46 -46.11
C GLN A 249 0.19 23.04 -45.57
N LEU A 250 1.38 22.45 -45.75
CA LEU A 250 1.65 21.10 -45.25
C LEU A 250 1.65 21.05 -43.72
N LEU A 251 2.14 22.13 -43.10
CA LEU A 251 2.13 22.26 -41.66
C LEU A 251 0.70 22.41 -41.11
N THR A 252 -0.17 23.18 -41.76
CA THR A 252 -1.58 23.29 -41.34
C THR A 252 -2.34 21.98 -41.51
N GLU A 253 -2.10 21.23 -42.59
CA GLU A 253 -2.67 19.89 -42.77
C GLU A 253 -2.23 18.93 -41.64
N ALA A 254 -0.94 18.95 -41.27
CA ALA A 254 -0.43 18.13 -40.18
C ALA A 254 -0.96 18.56 -38.80
N LEU A 255 -1.04 19.87 -38.54
CA LEU A 255 -1.53 20.40 -37.27
C LEU A 255 -3.03 20.14 -37.09
N LEU A 256 -3.83 20.24 -38.16
CA LEU A 256 -5.26 19.94 -38.12
C LEU A 256 -5.50 18.47 -37.75
N LEU A 257 -4.76 17.55 -38.38
CA LEU A 257 -4.81 16.13 -38.04
C LEU A 257 -4.38 15.87 -36.59
N ALA A 258 -3.34 16.56 -36.12
CA ALA A 258 -2.88 16.45 -34.73
C ALA A 258 -3.96 16.94 -33.74
N VAL A 259 -4.64 18.05 -34.03
CA VAL A 259 -5.72 18.58 -33.16
C VAL A 259 -6.92 17.62 -33.11
N ILE A 260 -7.37 17.11 -34.27
CA ILE A 260 -8.47 16.14 -34.33
C ILE A 260 -8.09 14.86 -33.58
N GLY A 261 -6.87 14.35 -33.79
CA GLY A 261 -6.35 13.20 -33.07
C GLY A 261 -6.25 13.44 -31.56
N GLY A 262 -5.80 14.62 -31.15
CA GLY A 262 -5.72 15.04 -29.75
C GLY A 262 -7.09 15.06 -29.09
N ILE A 263 -8.11 15.64 -29.73
CA ILE A 263 -9.49 15.66 -29.22
C ILE A 263 -10.06 14.24 -29.14
N ALA A 264 -9.88 13.42 -30.19
CA ALA A 264 -10.34 12.03 -30.19
C ALA A 264 -9.65 11.20 -29.09
N SER A 265 -8.38 11.49 -28.78
CA SER A 265 -7.65 10.80 -27.71
C SER A 265 -8.26 11.03 -26.33
N LEU A 266 -8.93 12.15 -26.07
CA LEU A 266 -9.60 12.42 -24.80
C LEU A 266 -10.79 11.47 -24.54
N LEU A 267 -11.52 11.10 -25.60
CA LEU A 267 -12.59 10.09 -25.50
C LEU A 267 -12.01 8.72 -25.16
N VAL A 268 -10.94 8.33 -25.85
CA VAL A 268 -10.23 7.08 -25.57
C VAL A 268 -9.68 7.07 -24.14
N ALA A 269 -9.07 8.18 -23.69
CA ALA A 269 -8.57 8.30 -22.32
C ALA A 269 -9.69 8.10 -21.29
N ARG A 270 -10.86 8.71 -21.51
CA ARG A 270 -12.01 8.55 -20.60
C ARG A 270 -12.50 7.11 -20.55
N TRP A 271 -12.60 6.42 -21.69
CA TRP A 271 -12.99 5.01 -21.74
C TRP A 271 -11.95 4.10 -21.07
N THR A 272 -10.66 4.34 -21.31
CA THR A 272 -9.59 3.57 -20.69
C THR A 272 -9.56 3.76 -19.17
N LEU A 273 -9.76 4.99 -18.67
CA LEU A 273 -9.86 5.25 -17.24
C LEU A 273 -11.07 4.53 -16.62
N ALA A 274 -12.22 4.55 -17.28
CA ALA A 274 -13.40 3.82 -16.83
C ALA A 274 -13.17 2.30 -16.81
N LEU A 275 -12.51 1.76 -17.84
CA LEU A 275 -12.16 0.34 -17.91
C LEU A 275 -11.19 -0.07 -16.81
N ILE A 276 -10.17 0.75 -16.54
CA ILE A 276 -9.23 0.52 -15.43
C ILE A 276 -9.97 0.46 -14.10
N MET A 277 -10.84 1.43 -13.83
CA MET A 277 -11.64 1.47 -12.60
C MET A 277 -12.57 0.27 -12.46
N TRP A 278 -13.08 -0.25 -13.56
CA TRP A 278 -13.95 -1.42 -13.57
C TRP A 278 -13.20 -2.73 -13.29
N ILE A 279 -11.94 -2.83 -13.70
CA ILE A 279 -11.09 -4.01 -13.47
C ILE A 279 -10.45 -3.98 -12.07
N MET A 280 -10.24 -2.80 -11.48
CA MET A 280 -9.64 -2.68 -10.16
C MET A 280 -10.55 -3.27 -9.06
N PRO A 281 -9.96 -3.90 -8.02
CA PRO A 281 -10.70 -4.28 -6.83
C PRO A 281 -11.43 -3.06 -6.21
N PRO A 282 -12.65 -3.23 -5.68
CA PRO A 282 -13.45 -2.11 -5.15
C PRO A 282 -12.69 -1.24 -4.14
N GLN A 283 -11.89 -1.86 -3.26
CA GLN A 283 -11.12 -1.16 -2.23
C GLN A 283 -10.02 -0.27 -2.82
N ALA A 284 -9.39 -0.69 -3.91
CA ALA A 284 -8.37 0.09 -4.62
C ALA A 284 -9.01 1.20 -5.47
N ALA A 285 -10.16 0.92 -6.08
CA ALA A 285 -10.93 1.89 -6.86
C ALA A 285 -11.43 3.05 -5.98
N GLU A 286 -11.80 2.80 -4.72
CA GLU A 286 -12.24 3.87 -3.82
C GLU A 286 -11.10 4.82 -3.39
N ALA A 287 -9.85 4.34 -3.38
CA ALA A 287 -8.67 5.11 -2.97
C ALA A 287 -8.11 6.01 -4.09
N ILE A 288 -8.52 5.82 -5.34
CA ILE A 288 -8.02 6.55 -6.51
C ILE A 288 -9.18 7.20 -7.23
N THR A 289 -9.18 8.53 -7.30
CA THR A 289 -10.12 9.28 -8.14
C THR A 289 -9.44 9.63 -9.47
N PRO A 290 -9.69 8.89 -10.57
CA PRO A 290 -9.11 9.23 -11.86
C PRO A 290 -9.72 10.53 -12.37
N SER A 291 -8.88 11.57 -12.47
CA SER A 291 -9.28 12.87 -13.00
C SER A 291 -8.40 13.26 -14.19
N LEU A 292 -9.01 13.86 -15.21
CA LEU A 292 -8.28 14.54 -16.28
C LEU A 292 -8.00 15.97 -15.83
N GLU A 293 -6.93 16.14 -15.07
CA GLU A 293 -6.55 17.46 -14.57
C GLU A 293 -5.96 18.35 -15.66
N LEU A 294 -6.16 19.66 -15.52
CA LEU A 294 -5.69 20.67 -16.46
C LEU A 294 -4.18 20.58 -16.78
N PRO A 295 -3.27 20.32 -15.82
CA PRO A 295 -1.84 20.18 -16.13
C PRO A 295 -1.54 19.02 -17.09
N VAL A 296 -2.25 17.90 -16.94
CA VAL A 296 -2.10 16.72 -17.80
C VAL A 296 -2.63 17.01 -19.20
N LEU A 297 -3.78 17.70 -19.29
CA LEU A 297 -4.36 18.12 -20.56
C LEU A 297 -3.46 19.11 -21.30
N LEU A 298 -2.87 20.08 -20.60
CA LEU A 298 -1.93 21.04 -21.18
C LEU A 298 -0.65 20.36 -21.65
N PHE A 299 -0.10 19.43 -20.86
CA PHE A 299 1.05 18.64 -21.24
C PHE A 299 0.77 17.79 -22.49
N ALA A 300 -0.34 17.06 -22.51
CA ALA A 300 -0.74 16.24 -23.65
C ALA A 300 -1.02 17.10 -24.91
N GLY A 301 -1.65 18.26 -24.73
CA GLY A 301 -1.87 19.23 -25.81
C GLY A 301 -0.57 19.76 -26.39
N ALA A 302 0.37 20.17 -25.54
CA ALA A 302 1.70 20.62 -25.96
C ALA A 302 2.46 19.51 -26.70
N LEU A 303 2.37 18.26 -26.23
CA LEU A 303 2.98 17.10 -26.87
C LEU A 303 2.36 16.80 -28.23
N THR A 304 1.03 16.90 -28.35
CA THR A 304 0.29 16.68 -29.59
C THR A 304 0.64 17.74 -30.65
N LEU A 305 0.68 19.02 -30.24
CA LEU A 305 1.08 20.10 -31.13
C LEU A 305 2.56 20.01 -31.50
N GLY A 306 3.43 19.70 -30.53
CA GLY A 306 4.87 19.56 -30.75
C GLY A 306 5.20 18.42 -31.70
N THR A 307 4.56 17.25 -31.54
CA THR A 307 4.73 16.12 -32.47
C THR A 307 4.17 16.43 -33.86
N GLY A 308 2.96 17.01 -33.96
CA GLY A 308 2.39 17.46 -35.23
C GLY A 308 3.29 18.47 -35.95
N PHE A 309 3.89 19.41 -35.22
CA PHE A 309 4.83 20.39 -35.75
C PHE A 309 6.13 19.73 -36.22
N LEU A 310 6.80 18.93 -35.38
CA LEU A 310 8.08 18.28 -35.71
C LEU A 310 7.97 17.36 -36.93
N PHE A 311 6.93 16.52 -36.97
CA PHE A 311 6.74 15.54 -38.04
C PHE A 311 6.00 16.11 -39.26
N GLY A 312 5.34 17.26 -39.15
CA GLY A 312 4.82 18.02 -40.29
C GLY A 312 5.89 18.87 -40.97
N LEU A 313 6.77 19.50 -40.19
CA LEU A 313 7.82 20.38 -40.69
C LEU A 313 8.92 19.63 -41.45
N PHE A 314 9.33 18.45 -40.96
CA PHE A 314 10.39 17.67 -41.59
C PHE A 314 10.08 17.26 -43.05
N PRO A 315 8.93 16.65 -43.38
CA PRO A 315 8.53 16.39 -44.77
C PRO A 315 8.31 17.67 -45.57
N ALA A 316 7.76 18.73 -44.97
CA ALA A 316 7.50 20.00 -45.65
C ALA A 316 8.79 20.68 -46.15
N LEU A 317 9.84 20.68 -45.33
CA LEU A 317 11.16 21.19 -45.70
C LEU A 317 11.86 20.29 -46.73
N HIS A 318 11.68 18.97 -46.64
CA HIS A 318 12.30 18.04 -47.58
C HIS A 318 11.64 18.09 -48.97
N SER A 319 10.31 18.19 -49.01
CA SER A 319 9.52 18.22 -50.26
C SER A 319 9.67 19.52 -51.05
N THR A 320 10.11 20.60 -50.39
CA THR A 320 10.38 21.91 -51.02
C THR A 320 11.83 22.08 -51.49
N ARG A 321 12.67 21.04 -51.35
CA ARG A 321 14.03 20.93 -51.92
C ARG A 321 14.13 20.14 -53.26
N PRO A 322 13.23 20.25 -54.26
CA PRO A 322 13.53 19.65 -55.55
C PRO A 322 14.54 20.51 -56.33
N ASN A 323 15.58 19.85 -56.83
CA ASN A 323 16.45 20.33 -57.88
C ASN A 323 15.60 20.31 -59.17
N LEU A 324 15.02 21.46 -59.55
CA LEU A 324 13.98 21.64 -60.59
C LEU A 324 14.32 20.97 -61.93
N VAL A 325 15.61 20.79 -62.24
CA VAL A 325 16.09 20.15 -63.48
C VAL A 325 15.91 18.62 -63.50
N SER A 326 15.87 17.98 -62.33
CA SER A 326 15.82 16.50 -62.22
C SER A 326 14.41 15.92 -62.17
N ALA A 327 13.39 16.72 -61.84
CA ALA A 327 12.00 16.27 -61.74
C ALA A 327 11.23 16.35 -63.08
N LEU A 328 11.67 17.23 -64.00
CA LEU A 328 11.05 17.45 -65.31
C LEU A 328 11.60 16.53 -66.42
N LYS A 329 12.81 15.98 -66.26
CA LYS A 329 13.33 14.90 -67.12
C LYS A 329 12.83 13.55 -66.58
N GLY A 330 11.73 13.06 -67.11
CA GLY A 330 11.19 11.75 -66.75
C GLY A 330 12.26 10.63 -66.79
N GLN A 331 12.29 9.85 -65.71
CA GLN A 331 12.57 8.41 -65.68
C GLN A 331 13.92 7.82 -66.16
N SER A 332 14.95 8.57 -66.56
CA SER A 332 16.18 7.94 -67.11
C SER A 332 17.50 8.17 -66.34
N GLY A 333 17.46 8.41 -65.02
CA GLY A 333 18.68 8.45 -64.20
C GLY A 333 18.40 8.69 -62.73
N GLN A 334 18.54 7.66 -61.89
CA GLN A 334 18.23 7.72 -60.46
C GLN A 334 18.99 8.85 -59.74
N PRO A 335 18.31 9.85 -59.14
CA PRO A 335 18.98 10.90 -58.39
C PRO A 335 19.56 10.32 -57.09
N SER A 336 20.77 10.73 -56.73
CA SER A 336 21.46 10.35 -55.50
C SER A 336 20.65 10.61 -54.21
N GLY A 337 19.75 11.60 -54.22
CA GLY A 337 18.83 11.90 -53.09
C GLY A 337 17.71 10.89 -52.87
N ALA A 338 17.24 10.20 -53.92
CA ALA A 338 16.16 9.21 -53.80
C ALA A 338 16.60 7.94 -53.06
N ARG A 339 17.88 7.54 -53.22
CA ARG A 339 18.47 6.41 -52.48
C ARG A 339 18.69 6.73 -51.00
N ALA A 340 19.10 7.97 -50.67
CA ALA A 340 19.28 8.39 -49.28
C ALA A 340 17.94 8.42 -48.52
N ALA A 341 16.89 9.00 -49.14
CA ALA A 341 15.54 9.00 -48.58
C ALA A 341 14.94 7.59 -48.47
N ALA A 342 15.19 6.71 -49.45
CA ALA A 342 14.79 5.30 -49.38
C ALA A 342 15.51 4.56 -48.23
N ARG A 343 16.83 4.70 -48.09
CA ARG A 343 17.61 4.11 -47.00
C ARG A 343 17.16 4.61 -45.62
N PHE A 344 16.85 5.90 -45.49
CA PHE A 344 16.34 6.47 -44.25
C PHE A 344 14.95 5.92 -43.88
N ARG A 345 14.04 5.77 -44.86
CA ARG A 345 12.74 5.11 -44.62
C ARG A 345 12.90 3.66 -44.23
N THR A 346 13.81 2.93 -44.88
CA THR A 346 14.09 1.52 -44.52
C THR A 346 14.69 1.42 -43.13
N SER A 347 15.64 2.29 -42.74
CA SER A 347 16.20 2.27 -41.38
C SER A 347 15.15 2.64 -40.33
N LEU A 348 14.28 3.61 -40.63
CA LEU A 348 13.18 4.00 -39.74
C LEU A 348 12.19 2.83 -39.56
N ALA A 349 11.83 2.14 -40.64
CA ALA A 349 10.96 0.97 -40.59
C ALA A 349 11.60 -0.20 -39.82
N VAL A 350 12.89 -0.47 -40.03
CA VAL A 350 13.61 -1.53 -39.29
C VAL A 350 13.69 -1.20 -37.81
N ALA A 351 14.06 0.02 -37.44
CA ALA A 351 14.11 0.47 -36.04
C ALA A 351 12.72 0.39 -35.38
N GLN A 352 11.67 0.77 -36.12
CA GLN A 352 10.30 0.65 -35.67
C GLN A 352 9.89 -0.81 -35.42
N ILE A 353 10.13 -1.71 -36.38
CA ILE A 353 9.82 -3.14 -36.25
C ILE A 353 10.57 -3.73 -35.06
N ALA A 354 11.86 -3.42 -34.91
CA ALA A 354 12.67 -3.87 -33.79
C ALA A 354 12.11 -3.39 -32.44
N LEU A 355 11.72 -2.11 -32.34
CA LEU A 355 11.18 -1.53 -31.11
C LEU A 355 9.78 -2.08 -30.79
N SER A 356 8.91 -2.26 -31.80
CA SER A 356 7.60 -2.90 -31.64
C SER A 356 7.73 -4.36 -31.20
N MET A 357 8.68 -5.11 -31.75
CA MET A 357 8.93 -6.49 -31.36
C MET A 357 9.49 -6.58 -29.94
N ALA A 358 10.39 -5.65 -29.55
CA ALA A 358 10.89 -5.56 -28.18
C ALA A 358 9.77 -5.26 -27.17
N LEU A 359 8.85 -4.32 -27.48
CA LEU A 359 7.68 -4.03 -26.65
C LEU A 359 6.74 -5.22 -26.54
N LEU A 360 6.52 -5.96 -27.63
CA LEU A 360 5.67 -7.15 -27.62
C LEU A 360 6.27 -8.27 -26.76
N VAL A 361 7.60 -8.48 -26.84
CA VAL A 361 8.31 -9.43 -25.98
C VAL A 361 8.23 -9.00 -24.52
N ALA A 362 8.44 -7.72 -24.22
CA ALA A 362 8.33 -7.20 -22.86
C ALA A 362 6.91 -7.36 -22.29
N ALA A 363 5.87 -7.06 -23.09
CA ALA A 363 4.48 -7.27 -22.72
C ALA A 363 4.18 -8.75 -22.49
N GLY A 364 4.63 -9.64 -23.38
CA GLY A 364 4.46 -11.09 -23.22
C GLY A 364 5.16 -11.64 -21.98
N LEU A 365 6.39 -11.18 -21.68
CA LEU A 365 7.11 -11.54 -20.46
C LEU A 365 6.40 -11.00 -19.21
N PHE A 366 5.87 -9.79 -19.26
CA PHE A 366 5.10 -9.20 -18.17
C PHE A 366 3.81 -9.99 -17.91
N THR A 367 3.02 -10.30 -18.95
CA THR A 367 1.83 -11.13 -18.85
C THR A 367 2.17 -12.51 -18.30
N ARG A 368 3.25 -13.14 -18.78
CA ARG A 368 3.71 -14.43 -18.25
C ARG A 368 4.14 -14.33 -16.79
N SER A 369 4.85 -13.26 -16.42
CA SER A 369 5.24 -13.01 -15.02
C SER A 369 4.00 -12.87 -14.14
N LEU A 370 3.00 -12.09 -14.56
CA LEU A 370 1.75 -11.89 -13.84
C LEU A 370 0.98 -13.22 -13.65
N LEU A 371 0.89 -14.03 -14.71
CA LEU A 371 0.28 -15.36 -14.65
C LEU A 371 1.05 -16.33 -13.75
N ASN A 372 2.38 -16.20 -13.68
CA ASN A 372 3.22 -17.01 -12.81
C ASN A 372 3.04 -16.62 -11.33
N VAL A 373 2.85 -15.33 -11.00
CA VAL A 373 2.64 -14.88 -9.61
C VAL A 373 1.40 -15.54 -9.00
N GLY A 374 0.32 -15.71 -9.77
CA GLY A 374 -0.90 -16.41 -9.31
C GLY A 374 -0.73 -17.92 -9.12
N ARG A 375 0.41 -18.51 -9.52
CA ARG A 375 0.72 -19.95 -9.39
C ARG A 375 1.91 -20.21 -8.47
N VAL A 376 2.40 -19.19 -7.77
CA VAL A 376 3.49 -19.35 -6.81
C VAL A 376 3.03 -20.30 -5.71
N ASP A 377 3.86 -21.31 -5.42
CA ASP A 377 3.65 -22.15 -4.25
C ASP A 377 3.80 -21.29 -2.99
N LEU A 378 2.69 -21.11 -2.28
CA LEU A 378 2.64 -20.30 -1.07
C LEU A 378 3.20 -21.06 0.14
N GLY A 379 3.45 -22.37 0.04
CA GLY A 379 3.77 -23.24 1.17
C GLY A 379 2.61 -23.44 2.16
N LEU A 380 1.42 -22.94 1.80
CA LEU A 380 0.13 -23.08 2.49
C LEU A 380 -0.99 -23.25 1.45
N ASP A 381 -2.10 -23.85 1.86
CA ASP A 381 -3.29 -24.03 1.02
C ASP A 381 -4.35 -22.97 1.35
N ALA A 382 -4.48 -21.98 0.47
CA ALA A 382 -5.49 -20.93 0.54
C ALA A 382 -6.87 -21.35 -0.01
N GLY A 383 -6.99 -22.58 -0.55
CA GLY A 383 -8.24 -23.13 -1.06
C GLY A 383 -9.26 -23.40 0.04
N ASN A 384 -10.50 -22.95 -0.20
CA ASN A 384 -11.66 -23.18 0.68
C ASN A 384 -11.45 -22.75 2.14
N VAL A 385 -10.71 -21.67 2.37
CA VAL A 385 -10.53 -21.06 3.70
C VAL A 385 -11.24 -19.71 3.75
N VAL A 386 -12.07 -19.50 4.77
CA VAL A 386 -12.64 -18.19 5.13
C VAL A 386 -11.78 -17.54 6.20
N THR A 387 -11.52 -16.24 6.07
CA THR A 387 -10.79 -15.43 7.04
C THR A 387 -11.59 -14.22 7.49
N PHE A 388 -11.50 -13.87 8.77
CA PHE A 388 -12.11 -12.68 9.36
C PHE A 388 -11.41 -12.34 10.68
N ARG A 389 -11.48 -11.07 11.09
CA ARG A 389 -10.98 -10.61 12.38
C ARG A 389 -12.10 -10.41 13.38
N VAL A 390 -11.80 -10.73 14.63
CA VAL A 390 -12.64 -10.45 15.79
C VAL A 390 -11.80 -9.73 16.83
N ALA A 391 -12.28 -8.58 17.32
CA ALA A 391 -11.56 -7.74 18.27
C ALA A 391 -12.40 -7.39 19.52
N PRO A 392 -12.66 -8.35 20.44
CA PRO A 392 -13.46 -8.12 21.63
C PRO A 392 -12.88 -7.05 22.57
N GLU A 393 -11.56 -6.82 22.53
CA GLU A 393 -10.92 -5.74 23.28
C GLU A 393 -11.52 -4.36 22.94
N LEU A 394 -11.95 -4.16 21.70
CA LEU A 394 -12.62 -2.92 21.26
C LEU A 394 -14.05 -2.83 21.77
N ASN A 395 -14.58 -3.88 22.40
CA ASN A 395 -15.87 -3.86 23.11
C ASN A 395 -15.68 -3.87 24.64
N GLY A 396 -14.46 -3.61 25.13
CA GLY A 396 -14.14 -3.59 26.56
C GLY A 396 -13.97 -4.97 27.19
N TYR A 397 -13.81 -6.04 26.40
CA TYR A 397 -13.50 -7.35 26.95
C TYR A 397 -12.11 -7.35 27.58
N LYS A 398 -12.00 -7.91 28.79
CA LYS A 398 -10.70 -8.23 29.40
C LYS A 398 -10.09 -9.44 28.70
N ALA A 399 -8.76 -9.54 28.70
CA ALA A 399 -8.01 -10.59 28.00
C ALA A 399 -8.49 -12.01 28.33
N GLU A 400 -8.81 -12.29 29.61
CA GLU A 400 -9.34 -13.60 30.01
C GLU A 400 -10.69 -13.93 29.32
N ARG A 401 -11.60 -12.96 29.25
CA ARG A 401 -12.89 -13.12 28.57
C ARG A 401 -12.71 -13.26 27.05
N SER A 402 -11.78 -12.48 26.47
CA SER A 402 -11.41 -12.59 25.05
C SER A 402 -10.89 -13.98 24.72
N ARG A 403 -9.98 -14.52 25.54
CA ARG A 403 -9.43 -15.88 25.38
C ARG A 403 -10.54 -16.95 25.42
N GLN A 404 -11.40 -16.92 26.43
CA GLN A 404 -12.54 -17.84 26.54
C GLN A 404 -13.48 -17.75 25.32
N LEU A 405 -13.73 -16.53 24.83
CA LEU A 405 -14.52 -16.31 23.63
C LEU A 405 -13.86 -16.91 22.39
N PHE A 406 -12.55 -16.72 22.21
CA PHE A 406 -11.82 -17.29 21.06
C PHE A 406 -11.83 -18.82 21.09
N GLU A 407 -11.58 -19.43 22.26
CA GLU A 407 -11.64 -20.89 22.42
C GLU A 407 -13.04 -21.44 22.08
N ARG A 408 -14.10 -20.75 22.55
CA ARG A 408 -15.48 -21.12 22.22
C ARG A 408 -15.80 -20.93 20.74
N LEU A 409 -15.32 -19.83 20.14
CA LEU A 409 -15.53 -19.54 18.72
C LEU A 409 -14.84 -20.59 17.84
N GLU A 410 -13.59 -21.00 18.15
CA GLU A 410 -12.92 -22.11 17.45
C GLU A 410 -13.74 -23.40 17.51
N SER A 411 -14.28 -23.74 18.68
CA SER A 411 -15.10 -24.94 18.87
C SER A 411 -16.42 -24.88 18.09
N GLU A 412 -17.13 -23.75 18.15
CA GLU A 412 -18.44 -23.57 17.50
C GLU A 412 -18.30 -23.52 15.97
N LEU A 413 -17.23 -22.90 15.45
CA LEU A 413 -16.93 -22.91 14.01
C LEU A 413 -16.57 -24.30 13.53
N SER A 414 -15.77 -25.05 14.30
CA SER A 414 -15.41 -26.44 13.97
C SER A 414 -16.63 -27.37 13.94
N ALA A 415 -17.69 -27.05 14.68
CA ALA A 415 -18.93 -27.82 14.69
C ALA A 415 -19.88 -27.50 13.53
N VAL A 416 -19.59 -26.48 12.71
CA VAL A 416 -20.41 -26.14 11.54
C VAL A 416 -20.28 -27.24 10.47
N PRO A 417 -21.39 -27.78 9.94
CA PRO A 417 -21.34 -28.80 8.90
C PRO A 417 -20.50 -28.37 7.69
N GLY A 418 -19.60 -29.25 7.26
CA GLY A 418 -18.67 -29.01 6.14
C GLY A 418 -17.33 -28.38 6.53
N VAL A 419 -17.20 -27.81 7.73
CA VAL A 419 -15.92 -27.32 8.26
C VAL A 419 -15.01 -28.49 8.60
N THR A 420 -13.77 -28.43 8.11
CA THR A 420 -12.74 -29.45 8.35
C THR A 420 -11.63 -28.97 9.28
N GLY A 421 -11.57 -27.67 9.58
CA GLY A 421 -10.66 -27.11 10.58
C GLY A 421 -10.98 -25.65 10.87
N ALA A 422 -10.82 -25.23 12.12
CA ALA A 422 -10.92 -23.84 12.53
C ALA A 422 -9.79 -23.50 13.51
N THR A 423 -9.17 -22.35 13.31
CA THR A 423 -8.02 -21.87 14.09
C THR A 423 -7.99 -20.35 14.08
N ALA A 424 -7.12 -19.76 14.88
CA ALA A 424 -6.86 -18.33 14.86
C ALA A 424 -5.36 -17.98 14.73
N SER A 425 -5.05 -16.75 14.28
CA SER A 425 -3.74 -16.11 14.40
C SER A 425 -3.85 -14.65 14.82
N MET A 426 -2.80 -14.11 15.44
CA MET A 426 -2.75 -12.70 15.81
C MET A 426 -2.41 -11.81 14.61
N VAL A 427 -1.40 -12.20 13.84
CA VAL A 427 -1.01 -11.50 12.61
C VAL A 427 -1.69 -12.19 11.43
N PRO A 428 -2.40 -11.44 10.55
CA PRO A 428 -3.07 -12.00 9.39
C PRO A 428 -2.04 -12.48 8.35
N LEU A 429 -2.30 -13.63 7.74
CA LEU A 429 -1.45 -14.18 6.68
C LEU A 429 -1.72 -13.49 5.34
N LEU A 430 -0.68 -13.14 4.59
CA LEU A 430 -0.79 -12.59 3.23
C LEU A 430 -1.63 -11.31 3.17
N ALA A 431 -1.54 -10.48 4.21
CA ALA A 431 -2.26 -9.22 4.33
C ALA A 431 -1.33 -7.99 4.45
N GLY A 432 -0.05 -8.12 4.04
CA GLY A 432 0.96 -7.06 4.17
C GLY A 432 1.32 -6.71 5.62
N SER A 433 0.97 -7.58 6.57
CA SER A 433 1.24 -7.40 7.99
C SER A 433 2.34 -8.35 8.45
N HIS A 434 3.26 -7.83 9.26
CA HIS A 434 4.27 -8.64 9.91
C HIS A 434 4.52 -8.12 11.32
N TRP A 435 4.90 -9.03 12.22
CA TRP A 435 5.43 -8.69 13.52
C TRP A 435 6.81 -9.29 13.65
N ASN A 436 7.80 -8.48 14.05
CA ASN A 436 9.16 -8.95 14.29
C ASN A 436 9.53 -8.73 15.76
N THR A 437 10.34 -9.64 16.28
CA THR A 437 10.90 -9.52 17.64
C THR A 437 12.31 -10.11 17.67
N SER A 438 13.13 -9.64 18.60
CA SER A 438 14.42 -10.24 18.88
C SER A 438 14.25 -11.56 19.62
N VAL A 439 15.02 -12.56 19.20
CA VAL A 439 15.05 -13.89 19.80
C VAL A 439 16.46 -14.27 20.23
N TRP A 440 16.56 -15.05 21.30
CA TRP A 440 17.78 -15.72 21.71
C TRP A 440 17.56 -17.21 21.60
N VAL A 441 18.54 -17.92 21.05
CA VAL A 441 18.42 -19.33 20.72
C VAL A 441 19.62 -20.06 21.29
N GLU A 442 19.36 -21.22 21.88
CA GLU A 442 20.40 -22.12 22.36
C GLU A 442 21.45 -22.40 21.27
N GLY A 443 22.73 -22.16 21.57
CA GLY A 443 23.84 -22.38 20.65
C GLY A 443 24.05 -21.29 19.60
N PHE A 444 23.30 -20.17 19.65
CA PHE A 444 23.50 -19.03 18.76
C PHE A 444 23.99 -17.79 19.53
N GLU A 445 25.23 -17.37 19.26
CA GLU A 445 25.82 -16.19 19.90
C GLU A 445 25.29 -14.88 19.28
N VAL A 446 24.84 -13.96 20.13
CA VAL A 446 24.32 -12.64 19.72
C VAL A 446 25.30 -11.56 20.17
N GLY A 447 25.99 -10.93 19.21
CA GLY A 447 26.80 -9.74 19.42
C GLY A 447 26.01 -8.43 19.22
N PRO A 448 26.66 -7.26 19.39
CA PRO A 448 26.01 -5.94 19.39
C PRO A 448 25.22 -5.57 18.12
N ASP A 449 25.62 -6.10 16.96
CA ASP A 449 24.95 -5.89 15.68
C ASP A 449 24.48 -7.21 15.03
N THR A 450 24.50 -8.31 15.79
CA THR A 450 24.01 -9.60 15.27
C THR A 450 22.51 -9.51 15.07
N ASN A 451 22.06 -9.74 13.83
CA ASN A 451 20.63 -9.75 13.51
C ASN A 451 19.95 -10.99 14.11
N ASN A 452 19.47 -10.86 15.34
CA ASN A 452 18.67 -11.87 16.04
C ASN A 452 17.16 -11.65 15.89
N SER A 453 16.72 -10.84 14.91
CA SER A 453 15.30 -10.58 14.67
C SER A 453 14.64 -11.75 13.94
N SER A 454 13.42 -12.11 14.35
CA SER A 454 12.61 -13.13 13.69
C SER A 454 11.17 -12.66 13.61
N SER A 455 10.49 -13.04 12.54
CA SER A 455 9.05 -12.87 12.44
C SER A 455 8.33 -13.75 13.47
N PHE A 456 7.29 -13.19 14.05
CA PHE A 456 6.56 -13.76 15.16
C PHE A 456 5.07 -13.79 14.83
N ASN A 457 4.41 -14.87 15.20
CA ASN A 457 2.95 -14.93 15.23
C ASN A 457 2.45 -15.74 16.42
N MET A 458 1.31 -15.36 16.98
CA MET A 458 0.59 -16.18 17.94
C MET A 458 -0.52 -16.92 17.20
N VAL A 459 -0.62 -18.23 17.39
CA VAL A 459 -1.56 -19.06 16.63
C VAL A 459 -2.32 -20.04 17.52
N GLY A 460 -3.46 -20.51 17.02
CA GLY A 460 -4.30 -21.49 17.68
C GLY A 460 -3.86 -22.94 17.44
N PRO A 461 -4.43 -23.89 18.20
CA PRO A 461 -4.28 -25.32 17.91
C PRO A 461 -4.79 -25.64 16.49
N GLY A 462 -4.08 -26.51 15.77
CA GLY A 462 -4.46 -26.93 14.41
C GLY A 462 -4.22 -25.88 13.32
N PHE A 463 -3.47 -24.80 13.62
CA PHE A 463 -3.15 -23.74 12.66
C PHE A 463 -2.47 -24.25 11.38
N PHE A 464 -1.40 -25.03 11.52
CA PHE A 464 -0.63 -25.57 10.41
C PHE A 464 -1.46 -26.59 9.63
N HIS A 465 -2.18 -27.48 10.33
CA HIS A 465 -3.09 -28.44 9.69
C HIS A 465 -4.20 -27.73 8.89
N THR A 466 -4.88 -26.75 9.49
CA THR A 466 -5.97 -25.99 8.86
C THR A 466 -5.49 -25.18 7.66
N LEU A 467 -4.20 -24.85 7.56
CA LEU A 467 -3.64 -24.12 6.44
C LEU A 467 -2.81 -24.99 5.49
N GLY A 468 -2.80 -26.31 5.68
CA GLY A 468 -2.02 -27.23 4.84
C GLY A 468 -0.51 -27.04 4.95
N ILE A 469 -0.02 -26.40 6.01
CA ILE A 469 1.41 -26.23 6.27
C ILE A 469 1.94 -27.54 6.88
N ARG A 470 2.87 -28.19 6.17
CA ARG A 470 3.40 -29.50 6.58
C ARG A 470 4.31 -29.39 7.81
N MET A 471 4.06 -30.25 8.80
CA MET A 471 5.00 -30.55 9.88
C MET A 471 6.16 -31.41 9.35
N LEU A 472 7.40 -30.99 9.60
CA LEU A 472 8.62 -31.70 9.21
C LEU A 472 9.18 -32.55 10.35
N SER A 473 9.05 -32.08 11.60
CA SER A 473 9.45 -32.79 12.81
C SER A 473 8.70 -32.26 14.03
N GLY A 474 8.63 -33.06 15.10
CA GLY A 474 8.00 -32.70 16.37
C GLY A 474 6.47 -32.73 16.32
N ARG A 475 5.83 -31.81 17.04
CA ARG A 475 4.37 -31.74 17.20
C ARG A 475 3.83 -30.33 16.99
N GLU A 476 2.55 -30.25 16.67
CA GLU A 476 1.79 -29.00 16.68
C GLU A 476 1.33 -28.62 18.11
N PHE A 477 0.77 -27.41 18.25
CA PHE A 477 0.15 -26.93 19.47
C PHE A 477 -1.10 -27.74 19.85
N ARG A 478 -1.22 -28.04 21.13
CA ARG A 478 -2.34 -28.75 21.74
C ARG A 478 -3.22 -27.77 22.51
N PRO A 479 -4.50 -28.09 22.74
CA PRO A 479 -5.35 -27.29 23.64
C PRO A 479 -4.76 -27.10 25.05
N ALA A 480 -3.91 -28.03 25.50
CA ALA A 480 -3.21 -27.99 26.80
C ALA A 480 -1.99 -27.05 26.83
N ASP A 481 -1.48 -26.58 25.69
CA ASP A 481 -0.43 -25.57 25.63
C ASP A 481 -1.04 -24.19 25.94
N ALA A 482 -1.48 -24.00 27.19
CA ALA A 482 -2.21 -22.85 27.69
C ALA A 482 -1.49 -22.18 28.87
N LEU A 483 -2.02 -21.06 29.36
CA LEU A 483 -1.50 -20.35 30.53
C LEU A 483 -1.24 -21.31 31.71
N GLY A 484 -0.02 -21.23 32.26
CA GLY A 484 0.44 -22.09 33.36
C GLY A 484 1.19 -23.35 32.91
N ALA A 485 1.11 -23.74 31.64
CA ALA A 485 1.93 -24.81 31.06
C ALA A 485 3.34 -24.31 30.68
N PRO A 486 4.33 -25.20 30.49
CA PRO A 486 5.63 -24.85 29.93
C PRO A 486 5.48 -24.11 28.59
N GLN A 487 6.27 -23.05 28.37
CA GLN A 487 6.19 -22.27 27.14
C GLN A 487 6.76 -23.06 25.96
N VAL A 488 6.04 -23.05 24.84
CA VAL A 488 6.41 -23.82 23.64
C VAL A 488 6.35 -22.97 22.39
N ALA A 489 7.18 -23.31 21.41
CA ALA A 489 7.20 -22.68 20.09
C ALA A 489 7.29 -23.73 18.96
N VAL A 490 6.80 -23.34 17.79
CA VAL A 490 7.04 -24.04 16.52
C VAL A 490 7.79 -23.08 15.61
N VAL A 491 8.77 -23.57 14.86
CA VAL A 491 9.60 -22.74 13.97
C VAL A 491 9.56 -23.25 12.53
N ASN A 492 9.87 -22.39 11.56
CA ASN A 492 10.00 -22.81 10.16
C ASN A 492 11.45 -23.17 9.76
N GLU A 493 11.63 -23.77 8.59
CA GLU A 493 12.97 -24.11 8.06
C GLU A 493 13.89 -22.89 7.93
N ALA A 494 13.34 -21.72 7.54
CA ALA A 494 14.10 -20.48 7.44
C ALA A 494 14.66 -20.02 8.79
N PHE A 495 13.90 -20.19 9.89
CA PHE A 495 14.36 -19.94 11.24
C PHE A 495 15.48 -20.89 11.62
N ALA A 496 15.27 -22.20 11.45
CA ALA A 496 16.25 -23.22 11.78
C ALA A 496 17.57 -23.02 11.01
N LYS A 497 17.49 -22.58 9.74
CA LYS A 497 18.65 -22.22 8.93
C LYS A 497 19.36 -20.96 9.44
N LYS A 498 18.62 -19.90 9.77
CA LYS A 498 19.20 -18.63 10.24
C LYS A 498 19.98 -18.79 11.54
N PHE A 499 19.46 -19.59 12.47
CA PHE A 499 20.04 -19.79 13.79
C PHE A 499 20.96 -21.02 13.86
N ASN A 500 21.36 -21.60 12.72
CA ASN A 500 22.25 -22.76 12.62
C ASN A 500 21.81 -23.99 13.43
N LEU A 501 20.49 -24.23 13.53
CA LEU A 501 19.91 -25.34 14.30
C LEU A 501 19.76 -26.63 13.48
N GLY A 502 19.78 -26.54 12.15
CA GLY A 502 19.60 -27.68 11.27
C GLY A 502 18.20 -28.30 11.38
N ARG A 503 18.07 -29.62 11.15
CA ARG A 503 16.79 -30.35 11.27
C ARG A 503 16.49 -30.82 12.70
N ASP A 504 17.49 -30.82 13.58
CA ASP A 504 17.39 -31.25 14.99
C ASP A 504 17.00 -30.08 15.92
N VAL A 505 16.10 -29.22 15.44
CA VAL A 505 15.68 -28.01 16.17
C VAL A 505 14.69 -28.33 17.29
N VAL A 506 14.00 -29.47 17.23
CA VAL A 506 13.01 -29.87 18.23
C VAL A 506 13.73 -30.25 19.53
N GLY A 507 13.24 -29.73 20.65
CA GLY A 507 13.83 -29.87 21.98
C GLY A 507 14.82 -28.76 22.36
N LYS A 508 15.26 -27.94 21.40
CA LYS A 508 16.08 -26.76 21.67
C LYS A 508 15.27 -25.67 22.35
N ARG A 509 15.95 -24.82 23.11
CA ARG A 509 15.30 -23.70 23.79
C ARG A 509 15.57 -22.35 23.14
N MET A 510 14.57 -21.49 23.20
CA MET A 510 14.67 -20.10 22.79
C MET A 510 14.06 -19.20 23.87
N GLY A 511 14.28 -17.90 23.73
CA GLY A 511 13.59 -16.88 24.49
C GLY A 511 13.34 -15.64 23.64
N THR A 512 12.39 -14.82 24.07
CA THR A 512 11.90 -13.66 23.33
C THR A 512 11.88 -12.43 24.22
N GLY A 513 12.17 -11.26 23.63
CA GLY A 513 12.11 -9.96 24.31
C GLY A 513 13.38 -9.60 25.09
N ALA A 514 13.67 -8.29 25.15
CA ALA A 514 14.64 -7.76 26.10
C ALA A 514 14.00 -7.77 27.49
N THR A 515 14.69 -8.35 28.48
CA THR A 515 14.29 -8.21 29.88
C THR A 515 14.23 -6.73 30.26
N THR A 516 13.30 -6.37 31.15
CA THR A 516 13.14 -5.01 31.70
C THR A 516 14.44 -4.48 32.34
N GLU A 517 15.33 -5.39 32.70
CA GLU A 517 16.71 -5.15 33.06
C GLU A 517 17.55 -5.44 31.81
N GLY A 518 18.27 -4.44 31.31
CA GLY A 518 19.00 -4.50 30.04
C GLY A 518 20.18 -5.46 29.99
N GLU A 519 19.96 -6.72 30.34
CA GLU A 519 20.85 -7.85 30.16
C GLU A 519 20.54 -8.55 28.83
N PRO A 520 21.54 -8.72 27.95
CA PRO A 520 21.42 -9.58 26.79
C PRO A 520 21.35 -11.03 27.26
N GLY A 521 20.18 -11.65 27.12
CA GLY A 521 19.96 -13.06 27.44
C GLY A 521 18.60 -13.30 28.05
N SER A 522 17.54 -13.32 27.23
CA SER A 522 16.26 -13.85 27.70
C SER A 522 16.48 -15.26 28.25
N LYS A 523 15.98 -15.58 29.44
CA LYS A 523 15.94 -16.96 29.95
C LYS A 523 15.43 -17.85 28.82
N LEU A 524 16.23 -18.82 28.38
CA LEU A 524 15.84 -19.78 27.33
C LEU A 524 14.75 -20.70 27.90
N ASN A 525 13.53 -20.19 27.97
CA ASN A 525 12.40 -20.76 28.70
C ASN A 525 11.28 -21.26 27.78
N ILE A 526 11.41 -21.05 26.47
CA ILE A 526 10.48 -21.53 25.45
C ILE A 526 11.12 -22.73 24.76
N GLU A 527 10.48 -23.90 24.85
CA GLU A 527 10.94 -25.11 24.16
C GLU A 527 10.41 -25.14 22.72
N ILE A 528 11.28 -25.41 21.75
CA ILE A 528 10.86 -25.62 20.37
C ILE A 528 10.33 -27.04 20.23
N VAL A 529 9.02 -27.20 20.07
CA VAL A 529 8.35 -28.51 20.02
C VAL A 529 8.05 -29.00 18.62
N GLY A 530 8.25 -28.16 17.59
CA GLY A 530 7.96 -28.52 16.21
C GLY A 530 8.73 -27.70 15.18
N LEU A 531 8.94 -28.32 14.02
CA LEU A 531 9.51 -27.71 12.81
C LEU A 531 8.49 -27.85 11.66
N VAL A 532 8.17 -26.75 11.00
CA VAL A 532 7.27 -26.71 9.84
C VAL A 532 8.00 -26.31 8.56
N GLN A 533 7.43 -26.69 7.42
CA GLN A 533 7.90 -26.22 6.12
C GLN A 533 7.78 -24.69 6.00
N ASN A 534 8.58 -24.10 5.13
CA ASN A 534 8.48 -22.69 4.80
C ASN A 534 7.14 -22.36 4.12
N ALA A 535 6.52 -21.25 4.54
CA ALA A 535 5.32 -20.68 3.92
C ALA A 535 5.44 -19.16 3.80
N LYS A 536 4.74 -18.58 2.81
CA LYS A 536 4.64 -17.13 2.64
C LYS A 536 3.86 -16.52 3.81
N TYR A 537 4.32 -15.36 4.30
CA TYR A 537 3.82 -14.77 5.54
C TYR A 537 3.16 -13.40 5.36
N SER A 538 3.91 -12.36 5.02
CA SER A 538 3.38 -10.99 4.87
C SER A 538 2.89 -10.72 3.44
N GLU A 539 3.77 -10.95 2.46
CA GLU A 539 3.49 -10.76 1.04
C GLU A 539 3.81 -12.03 0.23
N VAL A 540 3.14 -12.19 -0.92
CA VAL A 540 3.40 -13.31 -1.83
C VAL A 540 4.76 -13.16 -2.52
N LYS A 541 5.21 -11.93 -2.77
CA LYS A 541 6.43 -11.62 -3.51
C LYS A 541 7.70 -11.70 -2.66
N ASP A 542 7.58 -11.48 -1.36
CA ASP A 542 8.71 -11.41 -0.44
C ASP A 542 9.40 -12.75 -0.19
N ALA A 543 10.69 -12.69 0.17
CA ALA A 543 11.39 -13.86 0.68
C ALA A 543 10.71 -14.39 1.95
N ILE A 544 10.71 -15.71 2.13
CA ILE A 544 10.11 -16.33 3.32
C ILE A 544 10.95 -15.97 4.54
N PRO A 545 10.39 -15.27 5.55
CA PRO A 545 11.17 -14.82 6.69
C PRO A 545 11.46 -15.98 7.66
N PRO A 546 12.55 -15.91 8.43
CA PRO A 546 12.74 -16.77 9.59
C PRO A 546 11.63 -16.48 10.61
N GLN A 547 10.81 -17.48 10.90
CA GLN A 547 9.59 -17.32 11.69
C GLN A 547 9.47 -18.35 12.80
N PHE A 548 8.97 -17.88 13.94
CA PHE A 548 8.50 -18.73 15.01
C PHE A 548 7.05 -18.39 15.40
N PHE A 549 6.38 -19.39 15.94
CA PHE A 549 4.98 -19.35 16.34
C PHE A 549 4.90 -19.76 17.80
N VAL A 550 3.98 -19.14 18.55
CA VAL A 550 3.65 -19.53 19.93
C VAL A 550 2.14 -19.70 20.06
N PRO A 551 1.64 -20.52 21.00
CA PRO A 551 0.20 -20.70 21.18
C PRO A 551 -0.41 -19.44 21.81
N TYR A 552 -1.46 -18.87 21.19
CA TYR A 552 -2.13 -17.68 21.75
C TYR A 552 -2.72 -17.94 23.14
N ARG A 553 -3.05 -19.21 23.45
CA ARG A 553 -3.59 -19.61 24.76
C ARG A 553 -2.59 -19.47 25.91
N GLN A 554 -1.30 -19.23 25.63
CA GLN A 554 -0.27 -18.90 26.63
C GLN A 554 -0.08 -17.39 26.84
N ASP A 555 -0.72 -16.55 26.04
CA ASP A 555 -0.64 -15.10 26.17
C ASP A 555 -1.68 -14.57 27.18
N LYS A 556 -1.24 -13.64 28.03
CA LYS A 556 -2.06 -12.99 29.06
C LYS A 556 -2.84 -11.80 28.52
N ASP A 557 -2.44 -11.27 27.36
CA ASP A 557 -2.90 -9.99 26.82
C ASP A 557 -3.57 -10.13 25.43
N VAL A 558 -4.23 -11.27 25.16
CA VAL A 558 -4.92 -11.50 23.88
C VAL A 558 -6.19 -10.63 23.79
N GLY A 559 -6.24 -9.74 22.81
CA GLY A 559 -7.33 -8.78 22.62
C GLY A 559 -8.07 -8.87 21.28
N SER A 560 -7.40 -9.37 20.23
CA SER A 560 -7.98 -9.57 18.90
C SER A 560 -7.26 -10.67 18.14
N MET A 561 -7.99 -11.37 17.26
CA MET A 561 -7.47 -12.49 16.47
C MET A 561 -8.15 -12.55 15.10
N PHE A 562 -7.39 -13.02 14.10
CA PHE A 562 -7.89 -13.43 12.79
C PHE A 562 -8.21 -14.92 12.82
N PHE A 563 -9.42 -15.30 12.45
CA PHE A 563 -9.85 -16.69 12.38
C PHE A 563 -9.69 -17.21 10.96
N TYR A 564 -9.30 -18.47 10.83
CA TYR A 564 -9.25 -19.21 9.56
C TYR A 564 -10.11 -20.45 9.70
N VAL A 565 -11.08 -20.59 8.79
CA VAL A 565 -12.01 -21.71 8.80
C VAL A 565 -11.93 -22.41 7.45
N ARG A 566 -11.40 -23.63 7.45
CA ARG A 566 -11.33 -24.49 6.26
C ARG A 566 -12.62 -25.27 6.12
N THR A 567 -13.11 -25.36 4.89
CA THR A 567 -14.31 -26.13 4.55
C THR A 567 -14.07 -27.07 3.37
N SER A 568 -14.83 -28.15 3.36
CA SER A 568 -14.96 -29.07 2.23
C SER A 568 -15.99 -28.60 1.20
N LEU A 569 -16.82 -27.61 1.57
CA LEU A 569 -17.80 -26.93 0.71
C LEU A 569 -17.17 -25.68 0.07
N ASP A 570 -17.96 -24.96 -0.72
CA ASP A 570 -17.58 -23.64 -1.19
C ASP A 570 -17.40 -22.65 -0.02
N ALA A 571 -16.29 -21.91 0.00
CA ALA A 571 -15.95 -20.98 1.08
C ALA A 571 -16.93 -19.80 1.14
N GLU A 572 -17.47 -19.35 0.00
CA GLU A 572 -18.44 -18.25 -0.01
C GLU A 572 -19.72 -18.62 0.75
N ALA A 573 -20.16 -19.88 0.67
CA ALA A 573 -21.31 -20.38 1.41
C ALA A 573 -21.10 -20.36 2.94
N LEU A 574 -19.84 -20.37 3.41
CA LEU A 574 -19.50 -20.36 4.83
C LEU A 574 -19.49 -18.94 5.43
N LEU A 575 -19.36 -17.89 4.62
CA LEU A 575 -19.32 -16.49 5.09
C LEU A 575 -20.53 -16.15 5.97
N GLY A 576 -21.74 -16.46 5.50
CA GLY A 576 -22.98 -16.21 6.25
C GLY A 576 -23.12 -17.08 7.51
N SER A 577 -22.52 -18.28 7.52
CA SER A 577 -22.52 -19.15 8.70
C SER A 577 -21.56 -18.65 9.77
N ALA A 578 -20.37 -18.18 9.41
CA ALA A 578 -19.43 -17.55 10.32
C ALA A 578 -20.06 -16.32 11.01
N SER A 579 -20.71 -15.44 10.24
CA SER A 579 -21.44 -14.29 10.79
C SER A 579 -22.52 -14.69 11.80
N ARG A 580 -23.29 -15.74 11.52
CA ARG A 580 -24.34 -16.23 12.45
C ARG A 580 -23.76 -16.81 13.74
N VAL A 581 -22.64 -17.54 13.68
CA VAL A 581 -21.98 -18.09 14.86
C VAL A 581 -21.49 -16.97 15.77
N VAL A 582 -20.83 -15.95 15.21
CA VAL A 582 -20.33 -14.80 15.98
C VAL A 582 -21.48 -13.99 16.58
N ALA A 583 -22.52 -13.68 15.79
CA ALA A 583 -23.69 -12.95 16.28
C ALA A 583 -24.45 -13.69 17.39
N ARG A 584 -24.42 -15.04 17.40
CA ARG A 584 -24.99 -15.86 18.48
C ARG A 584 -24.17 -15.77 19.77
N LEU A 585 -22.84 -15.66 19.66
CA LEU A 585 -21.96 -15.52 20.83
C LEU A 585 -22.00 -14.12 21.42
N ASP A 586 -21.95 -13.09 20.57
CA ASP A 586 -22.16 -11.70 20.96
C ASP A 586 -22.66 -10.89 19.73
N PRO A 587 -23.92 -10.39 19.75
CA PRO A 587 -24.46 -9.60 18.64
C PRO A 587 -23.79 -8.22 18.48
N ASN A 588 -23.06 -7.75 19.50
CA ASN A 588 -22.34 -6.47 19.45
C ASN A 588 -20.92 -6.62 18.91
N LEU A 589 -20.50 -7.84 18.55
CA LEU A 589 -19.16 -8.13 18.08
C LEU A 589 -19.16 -8.28 16.54
N PRO A 590 -18.82 -7.21 15.81
CA PRO A 590 -18.85 -7.23 14.37
C PRO A 590 -17.67 -8.03 13.81
N LEU A 591 -17.91 -8.69 12.68
CA LEU A 591 -16.83 -9.31 11.89
C LEU A 591 -16.10 -8.24 11.09
N GLU A 592 -14.79 -8.18 11.27
CA GLU A 592 -13.91 -7.35 10.45
C GLU A 592 -13.34 -8.18 9.30
N ASP A 593 -13.21 -7.57 8.12
CA ASP A 593 -12.48 -8.13 6.98
C ASP A 593 -12.94 -9.53 6.52
N LEU A 594 -14.22 -9.87 6.70
CA LEU A 594 -14.78 -11.17 6.31
C LEU A 594 -14.67 -11.41 4.80
N ARG A 595 -13.80 -12.35 4.41
CA ARG A 595 -13.51 -12.69 3.01
C ARG A 595 -12.96 -14.11 2.90
N THR A 596 -12.77 -14.60 1.67
CA THR A 596 -12.02 -15.85 1.46
C THR A 596 -10.52 -15.58 1.49
N LEU A 597 -9.71 -16.53 1.98
CA LEU A 597 -8.25 -16.39 2.00
C LEU A 597 -7.71 -16.25 0.58
N ARG A 598 -8.33 -16.91 -0.41
CA ARG A 598 -8.00 -16.73 -1.84
C ARG A 598 -8.22 -15.29 -2.30
N GLN A 599 -9.32 -14.64 -1.91
CA GLN A 599 -9.55 -13.23 -2.22
C GLN A 599 -8.48 -12.35 -1.58
N GLN A 600 -8.10 -12.61 -0.33
CA GLN A 600 -7.02 -11.88 0.34
C GLN A 600 -5.68 -12.03 -0.39
N VAL A 601 -5.33 -13.26 -0.81
CA VAL A 601 -4.13 -13.49 -1.64
C VAL A 601 -4.19 -12.67 -2.93
N GLN A 602 -5.33 -12.63 -3.61
CA GLN A 602 -5.47 -11.85 -4.84
C GLN A 602 -5.30 -10.35 -4.59
N GLU A 603 -5.95 -9.81 -3.55
CA GLU A 603 -5.87 -8.39 -3.18
C GLU A 603 -4.44 -7.93 -2.79
N HIS A 604 -3.60 -8.84 -2.29
CA HIS A 604 -2.22 -8.55 -1.89
C HIS A 604 -1.15 -9.06 -2.88
N VAL A 605 -1.57 -9.66 -4.00
CA VAL A 605 -0.69 -10.04 -5.12
C VAL A 605 -0.55 -8.91 -6.14
N PHE A 606 -1.64 -8.19 -6.39
CA PHE A 606 -1.71 -7.05 -7.31
C PHE A 606 -1.36 -5.75 -6.58
#